data_AF-A0A9E0R2M2-F1
#
_entry.id   AF-A0A9E0R2M2-F1
#
_cell.length_a   1.000
_cell.length_b   1.000
_cell.length_c   1.000
_cell.angle_alpha   90.00
_cell.angle_beta   90.00
_cell.angle_gamma   90.00
#
_symmetry.space_group_name_H-M   'P 1'
#
loop_
_entity.id
_entity.type
_entity.pdbx_description
1 polymer ?
#
loop_
_entity_poly.entity_id
_entity_poly.type
_entity_poly.pdbx_seq_one_letter_code
_entity_poly.pdbx_strand_id
1 'polypeptide(L)' 'MYLEVAEQLLMMVGLGVFIVSLILYVVRTQDIKSVLVFWQATISFTKREFMINRSGLTMMLIAVVLRFYNHFMG' A
#
# COMPACT_ATOMS: atom_id res chain seq x y z
N MET A 1 18.71 -14.50 -1.76
CA MET A 1 18.32 -14.79 -0.36
C MET A 1 17.96 -13.55 0.46
N TYR A 2 18.90 -12.68 0.88
CA TYR A 2 18.55 -11.51 1.72
C TYR A 2 17.64 -10.48 1.03
N LEU A 3 17.90 -10.19 -0.26
CA LEU A 3 17.09 -9.24 -1.03
C LEU A 3 15.69 -9.77 -1.35
N GLU A 4 15.53 -11.09 -1.51
CA GLU A 4 14.23 -11.73 -1.75
C GLU A 4 13.35 -11.68 -0.49
N VAL A 5 13.95 -11.96 0.68
CA VAL A 5 13.25 -11.84 1.96
C VAL A 5 12.89 -10.37 2.24
N ALA A 6 13.80 -9.43 1.96
CA ALA A 6 13.54 -8.01 2.10
C ALA A 6 12.42 -7.52 1.19
N GLU A 7 12.42 -7.92 -0.09
CA GLU A 7 11.34 -7.66 -1.05
C GLU A 7 9.99 -8.15 -0.51
N GLN A 8 9.93 -9.42 -0.09
CA GLN A 8 8.70 -10.03 0.39
C GLN A 8 8.17 -9.34 1.66
N LEU A 9 9.05 -9.03 2.62
CA LEU A 9 8.67 -8.30 3.82
C LEU A 9 8.19 -6.88 3.49
N LEU A 10 8.88 -6.17 2.59
CA LEU A 10 8.51 -4.82 2.19
C LEU A 10 7.13 -4.80 1.50
N MET A 11 6.85 -5.80 0.67
CA MET A 11 5.54 -5.96 0.03
C MET A 11 4.44 -6.24 1.07
N MET A 12 4.70 -7.13 2.02
CA MET A 12 3.71 -7.53 3.02
C MET A 12 3.41 -6.41 4.02
N VAL A 13 4.45 -5.71 4.49
CA VAL A 13 4.31 -4.55 5.36
C VAL A 13 3.66 -3.38 4.62
N GLY A 14 4.09 -3.10 3.38
CA GLY A 14 3.49 -2.06 2.54
C GLY A 14 1.99 -2.29 2.32
N LEU A 15 1.60 -3.53 2.03
CA LEU A 15 0.19 -3.92 1.91
C LEU A 15 -0.56 -3.73 3.23
N GLY A 16 0.02 -4.13 4.37
CA GLY A 16 -0.58 -3.93 5.68
C GLY A 16 -0.83 -2.45 5.99
N VAL A 17 0.16 -1.58 5.75
CA VAL A 17 0.04 -0.13 5.94
C VAL A 17 -1.02 0.46 5.02
N PHE A 18 -1.05 0.04 3.76
CA PHE A 18 -2.09 0.45 2.80
C PHE A 18 -3.49 0.05 3.27
N ILE A 19 -3.69 -1.20 3.69
CA ILE A 19 -4.97 -1.70 4.21
C ILE A 19 -5.39 -0.92 5.45
N VAL A 20 -4.47 -0.65 6.39
CA VAL A 20 -4.77 0.17 7.58
C VAL A 20 -5.31 1.54 7.19
N SER A 21 -4.77 2.18 6.15
CA SER A 21 -5.29 3.47 5.67
C SER A 21 -6.74 3.38 5.19
N LEU A 22 -7.11 2.28 4.52
CA LEU A 22 -8.46 2.04 4.02
C LEU A 22 -9.42 1.72 5.18
N ILE A 23 -8.98 0.93 6.16
CA ILE A 23 -9.77 0.64 7.35
C ILE A 23 -10.05 1.92 8.13
N LEU A 24 -9.03 2.78 8.33
CA LEU A 24 -9.22 4.08 9.00
C LEU A 24 -10.24 4.94 8.26
N TYR A 25 -10.20 4.97 6.93
CA TYR A 25 -11.18 5.68 6.12
C TYR A 25 -12.60 5.11 6.30
N VAL A 26 -12.79 3.79 6.23
CA VAL A 26 -14.10 3.14 6.37
C VAL A 26 -14.66 3.33 7.77
N VAL A 27 -13.83 3.16 8.81
CA VAL A 27 -14.26 3.37 10.19
C VAL A 27 -14.77 4.79 10.39
N ARG A 28 -14.10 5.78 9.78
CA ARG A 28 -14.49 7.20 9.87
C ARG A 28 -15.74 7.54 9.04
N THR A 29 -15.83 7.03 7.81
CA THR A 29 -16.85 7.47 6.83
C THR A 29 -18.04 6.52 6.69
N GLN A 30 -17.91 5.29 7.18
CA GLN A 30 -18.83 4.17 6.94
C GLN A 30 -19.05 3.86 5.45
N ASP A 31 -18.20 4.39 4.57
CA ASP A 31 -18.31 4.22 3.12
C ASP A 31 -17.42 3.09 2.60
N ILE A 32 -17.97 1.88 2.65
CA ILE A 32 -17.33 0.66 2.14
C ILE A 32 -17.29 0.65 0.61
N LYS A 33 -18.28 1.27 -0.05
CA LYS A 33 -18.34 1.30 -1.52
C LYS A 33 -17.13 2.02 -2.09
N SER A 34 -16.76 3.16 -1.52
CA SER A 34 -15.58 3.91 -1.96
C SER A 34 -14.28 3.13 -1.81
N VAL A 35 -14.18 2.18 -0.87
CA VAL A 35 -13.01 1.28 -0.77
C VAL A 35 -12.98 0.22 -1.87
N LEU A 36 -14.14 -0.28 -2.31
CA LEU A 36 -14.20 -1.21 -3.46
C LEU A 36 -13.82 -0.52 -4.77
N VAL A 37 -14.10 0.77 -4.88
CA VAL A 37 -13.72 1.63 -6.00
C VAL A 37 -12.58 2.58 -5.62
N PHE A 38 -11.62 2.13 -4.79
CA PHE A 38 -10.55 2.99 -4.29
C PHE A 38 -9.67 3.61 -5.37
N TRP A 39 -9.65 3.01 -6.57
CA TRP A 39 -8.95 3.54 -7.73
C TRP A 39 -9.65 4.77 -8.34
N GLN A 40 -10.93 4.97 -8.06
CA GLN A 40 -11.65 6.20 -8.41
C GLN A 40 -11.32 7.31 -7.39
N ALA A 41 -11.30 8.56 -7.86
CA ALA A 41 -11.02 9.74 -7.03
C ALA A 41 -12.15 10.10 -6.03
N THR A 42 -12.99 9.13 -5.67
CA THR A 42 -14.16 9.28 -4.81
C THR A 42 -13.79 9.27 -3.32
N ILE A 43 -12.64 8.68 -2.96
CA ILE A 43 -12.19 8.62 -1.57
C ILE A 43 -11.70 10.00 -1.09
N SER A 44 -12.37 10.52 -0.07
CA SER A 44 -11.94 11.73 0.63
C SER A 44 -11.10 11.39 1.86
N PHE A 45 -9.80 11.22 1.65
CA PHE A 45 -8.85 10.96 2.73
C PHE A 45 -8.55 12.22 3.55
N THR A 46 -8.42 12.06 4.87
CA THR A 46 -7.75 13.07 5.70
C THR A 46 -6.24 13.10 5.41
N LYS A 47 -5.55 14.18 5.79
CA LYS A 47 -4.09 14.29 5.61
C LYS A 47 -3.34 13.07 6.18
N ARG A 48 -3.75 12.59 7.35
CA ARG A 48 -3.13 11.43 8.01
C ARG A 48 -3.40 10.13 7.23
N GLU A 49 -4.65 9.88 6.85
CA GLU A 49 -5.02 8.69 6.06
C GLU A 49 -4.28 8.67 4.72
N PHE A 50 -4.19 9.83 4.06
CA PHE A 50 -3.48 9.99 2.79
C PHE A 50 -1.98 9.70 2.94
N MET A 51 -1.34 10.19 4.00
CA MET A 51 0.08 9.91 4.25
C MET A 51 0.33 8.42 4.50
N ILE A 52 -0.53 7.75 5.26
CA ILE A 52 -0.43 6.29 5.52
C ILE A 52 -0.67 5.51 4.23
N ASN A 53 -1.67 5.88 3.43
CA ASN A 53 -1.91 5.27 2.13
C ASN A 53 -0.68 5.41 1.23
N ARG A 54 -0.17 6.65 1.11
CA ARG A 54 0.99 6.95 0.26
C ARG A 54 2.25 6.22 0.72
N SER A 55 2.50 6.09 2.02
CA SER A 55 3.66 5.33 2.50
C SER A 55 3.53 3.85 2.18
N GLY A 56 2.35 3.24 2.42
CA GLY A 56 2.07 1.85 2.06
C GLY A 56 2.25 1.58 0.56
N LEU A 57 1.65 2.40 -0.30
CA LEU A 57 1.80 2.31 -1.76
C LEU A 57 3.26 2.48 -2.21
N THR A 58 4.00 3.41 -1.60
CA THR A 58 5.40 3.64 -1.95
C THR A 58 6.27 2.45 -1.55
N MET A 59 6.03 1.84 -0.39
CA MET A 59 6.72 0.62 0.03
C MET A 59 6.45 -0.54 -0.94
N MET A 60 5.19 -0.73 -1.35
CA MET A 60 4.83 -1.75 -2.34
C MET A 60 5.49 -1.49 -3.70
N LEU A 61 5.53 -0.23 -4.15
CA LEU A 61 6.24 0.13 -5.39
C LEU A 61 7.72 -0.19 -5.33
N ILE A 62 8.39 0.13 -4.22
CA ILE A 62 9.81 -0.22 -4.03
C ILE A 62 9.99 -1.73 -4.04
N ALA A 63 9.10 -2.49 -3.40
CA ALA A 63 9.15 -3.95 -3.42
C ALA A 63 9.04 -4.50 -4.85
N VAL A 64 8.15 -3.95 -5.68
CA VAL A 64 8.03 -4.35 -7.10
C VAL A 64 9.30 -4.02 -7.88
N VAL A 65 9.92 -2.85 -7.64
CA VAL A 65 11.20 -2.50 -8.28
C VAL A 65 12.30 -3.48 -7.86
N LEU A 66 12.39 -3.83 -6.57
CA LEU A 66 13.33 -4.83 -6.07
C LEU A 66 13.08 -6.21 -6.68
N ARG A 67 11.82 -6.60 -6.88
CA ARG A 67 11.46 -7.84 -7.57
C ARG A 67 11.99 -7.86 -9.00
N PHE A 68 11.79 -6.78 -9.75
CA PHE A 68 12.32 -6.67 -11.11
C PHE A 68 13.85 -6.70 -11.12
N TYR A 69 14.50 -5.99 -10.20
CA TYR A 69 15.95 -6.02 -10.07
C TYR A 69 16.47 -7.44 -9.78
N ASN A 70 15.89 -8.12 -8.79
CA ASN A 70 16.25 -9.50 -8.44
C ASN A 70 16.01 -10.46 -9.60
N HIS A 71 14.98 -10.25 -10.42
CA HIS A 71 14.66 -11.13 -11.55
C HIS A 71 15.57 -10.93 -12.77
N PHE A 72 16.03 -9.70 -13.03
CA PHE A 72 16.83 -9.38 -14.21
C PHE A 72 18.35 -9.34 -13.95
N MET A 73 18.77 -9.03 -12.72
CA MET A 73 20.19 -8.90 -12.35
C MET A 73 20.65 -9.92 -11.31
N GLY A 74 19.74 -10.68 -10.70
CA GLY A 74 20.04 -11.80 -9.82
C GLY A 74 20.03 -13.13 -10.57
#